data_AF-T0NJA0-F1
#
_entry.id   AF-T0NJA0-F1
#
_cell.length_a   1.000
_cell.length_b   1.000
_cell.length_c   1.000
_cell.angle_alpha   90.00
_cell.angle_beta   90.00
_cell.angle_gamma   90.00
#
_symmetry.space_group_name_H-M   'P 1'
#
loop_
_entity.id
_entity.type
_entity.pdbx_description
1 polymer ?
#
loop_
_entity_poly.entity_id
_entity_poly.type
_entity_poly.pdbx_seq_one_letter_code
_entity_poly.pdbx_strand_id
1 'polypeptide(L)'
;MSYFNKANELYNLKDYKRAIDLYKKSAEVKENEAASLYNSAVCFIKLKEYTSAIPLIQAALKIKRESKYYFNLAYCYAILKENGKALNYFNTAWALDNSDDECDRAIKLILQGYRKSS
;
A
#
# COMPACT_ATOMS: atom_id res chain seq x y z
N MET A 1 -13.69 6.74 -22.09
CA MET A 1 -12.31 6.99 -21.58
C MET A 1 -12.14 6.23 -20.28
N SER A 2 -11.02 5.53 -20.12
CA SER A 2 -10.71 4.74 -18.92
C SER A 2 -10.42 5.66 -17.74
N TYR A 3 -11.12 5.48 -16.61
CA TYR A 3 -10.85 6.23 -15.38
C TYR A 3 -9.47 5.85 -14.83
N PHE A 4 -9.14 4.56 -14.91
CA PHE A 4 -7.84 4.03 -14.49
C PHE A 4 -6.66 4.66 -15.22
N ASN A 5 -6.71 4.73 -16.56
CA ASN A 5 -5.60 5.27 -17.35
C ASN A 5 -5.42 6.77 -17.09
N LYS A 6 -6.51 7.54 -17.02
CA LYS A 6 -6.45 8.96 -16.69
C LYS A 6 -5.94 9.20 -15.26
N ALA A 7 -6.26 8.31 -14.33
CA ALA A 7 -5.70 8.35 -12.98
C ALA A 7 -4.19 8.09 -12.98
N ASN A 8 -3.70 7.13 -13.79
CA ASN A 8 -2.27 6.88 -13.96
C ASN A 8 -1.53 8.10 -14.55
N GLU A 9 -2.13 8.78 -15.53
CA GLU A 9 -1.57 10.02 -16.07
C GLU A 9 -1.43 11.10 -14.99
N LEU A 10 -2.47 11.33 -14.20
CA LEU A 10 -2.44 12.28 -13.08
C LEU A 10 -1.43 11.87 -12.00
N TYR A 11 -1.32 10.57 -11.71
CA TYR A 11 -0.31 10.04 -10.79
C TYR A 11 1.10 10.37 -11.27
N ASN A 12 1.39 10.15 -12.56
CA ASN A 12 2.69 10.47 -13.16
C ASN A 12 3.00 11.97 -13.13
N LEU A 13 1.96 12.82 -13.24
CA LEU A 13 2.04 14.27 -13.02
C LEU A 13 2.14 14.67 -11.54
N LYS A 14 2.17 13.70 -10.62
CA LYS A 14 2.17 13.88 -9.15
C LYS A 14 0.93 14.58 -8.60
N ASP A 15 -0.14 14.65 -9.38
CA ASP A 15 -1.44 15.15 -8.91
C ASP A 15 -2.21 14.03 -8.23
N TYR A 16 -1.74 13.68 -7.03
CA TYR A 16 -2.27 12.55 -6.28
C TYR A 16 -3.73 12.76 -5.87
N LYS A 17 -4.16 14.01 -5.61
CA LYS A 17 -5.54 14.31 -5.20
C LYS A 17 -6.52 13.99 -6.33
N ARG A 18 -6.28 14.51 -7.54
CA ARG A 18 -7.15 14.21 -8.68
C ARG A 18 -7.02 12.74 -9.12
N ALA A 19 -5.85 12.14 -8.97
CA ALA A 19 -5.66 10.71 -9.24
C ALA A 19 -6.52 9.83 -8.31
N ILE A 20 -6.60 10.16 -7.01
CA ILE A 20 -7.46 9.45 -6.05
C ILE A 20 -8.92 9.45 -6.50
N ASP A 21 -9.45 10.61 -6.90
CA ASP A 21 -10.86 10.71 -7.33
C ASP A 21 -11.14 9.82 -8.54
N LEU A 22 -10.21 9.77 -9.51
CA LEU A 22 -10.37 8.94 -10.69
C LEU A 22 -10.15 7.45 -10.40
N TYR A 23 -9.19 7.08 -9.55
CA TYR A 23 -9.03 5.69 -9.11
C TYR A 23 -10.25 5.19 -8.34
N LYS A 24 -10.86 6.00 -7.48
CA LYS A 24 -12.10 5.65 -6.78
C LYS A 24 -13.24 5.41 -7.75
N LYS A 25 -13.45 6.31 -8.72
CA LYS A 25 -14.44 6.11 -9.80
C LYS A 25 -14.15 4.85 -10.61
N SER A 26 -12.89 4.56 -10.91
CA SER A 26 -12.46 3.33 -11.59
C SER A 26 -12.86 2.09 -10.79
N ALA A 27 -12.64 2.10 -9.47
CA ALA A 27 -13.05 1.01 -8.58
C ALA A 27 -14.58 0.86 -8.50
N GLU A 28 -15.33 1.97 -8.42
CA GLU A 28 -16.80 1.97 -8.39
C GLU A 28 -17.41 1.32 -9.63
N VAL A 29 -16.84 1.57 -10.82
CA VAL A 29 -17.25 0.92 -12.08
C VAL A 29 -16.56 -0.43 -12.33
N LYS A 30 -15.84 -0.97 -11.33
CA LYS A 30 -15.09 -2.23 -11.36
C LYS A 30 -14.01 -2.32 -12.45
N GLU A 31 -13.55 -1.18 -12.95
CA GLU A 31 -12.41 -1.09 -13.85
C GLU A 31 -11.12 -1.27 -13.03
N ASN A 32 -10.41 -2.37 -13.28
CA ASN A 32 -9.18 -2.75 -12.57
C ASN A 32 -9.33 -2.68 -11.04
N GLU A 33 -10.49 -3.09 -10.50
CA GLU A 33 -10.96 -2.78 -9.15
C GLU A 33 -9.88 -2.88 -8.05
N ALA A 34 -9.19 -4.01 -7.93
CA ALA A 34 -8.12 -4.20 -6.94
C ALA A 34 -6.95 -3.22 -7.12
N ALA A 35 -6.50 -3.03 -8.36
CA ALA A 35 -5.41 -2.10 -8.67
C ALA A 35 -5.83 -0.64 -8.50
N SER A 36 -7.09 -0.30 -8.78
CA SER A 36 -7.67 1.03 -8.58
C SER A 36 -7.73 1.39 -7.09
N LEU A 37 -8.23 0.48 -6.25
CA LEU A 37 -8.23 0.65 -4.78
C LEU A 37 -6.80 0.82 -4.25
N TYR A 38 -5.89 -0.06 -4.68
CA TYR A 38 -4.50 -0.01 -4.27
C TYR A 38 -3.79 1.28 -4.72
N ASN A 39 -3.94 1.68 -5.99
CA ASN A 39 -3.29 2.89 -6.51
C ASN A 39 -3.86 4.16 -5.87
N SER A 40 -5.16 4.18 -5.52
CA SER A 40 -5.71 5.25 -4.67
C SER A 40 -5.02 5.27 -3.30
N ALA A 41 -4.75 4.12 -2.70
CA ALA A 41 -4.02 4.05 -1.44
C ALA A 41 -2.57 4.54 -1.58
N VAL A 42 -1.87 4.16 -2.66
CA VAL A 42 -0.52 4.63 -2.96
C VAL A 42 -0.49 6.16 -3.07
N CYS A 43 -1.51 6.78 -3.68
CA CYS A 43 -1.63 8.24 -3.71
C CYS A 43 -1.74 8.83 -2.30
N PHE A 44 -2.55 8.25 -1.41
CA PHE A 44 -2.61 8.67 0.00
C PHE A 44 -1.26 8.50 0.71
N ILE A 45 -0.51 7.42 0.46
CA ILE A 45 0.85 7.23 0.97
C ILE A 45 1.78 8.35 0.49
N LYS A 46 1.72 8.74 -0.80
CA LYS A 46 2.51 9.86 -1.34
C LYS A 46 2.15 11.20 -0.71
N LEU A 47 0.90 11.36 -0.27
CA LEU A 47 0.42 12.51 0.51
C LEU A 47 0.70 12.39 2.02
N LYS A 48 1.34 11.29 2.47
CA LYS A 48 1.61 10.96 3.89
C LYS A 48 0.33 10.76 4.72
N GLU A 49 -0.79 10.45 4.09
CA GLU A 49 -2.07 10.13 4.70
C GLU A 49 -2.22 8.62 4.91
N TYR A 50 -1.38 8.05 5.78
CA TYR A 50 -1.28 6.60 5.96
C TYR A 50 -2.56 5.94 6.50
N THR A 51 -3.29 6.63 7.37
CA THR A 51 -4.58 6.15 7.91
C THR A 51 -5.65 6.01 6.84
N SER A 52 -5.69 6.93 5.87
CA SER A 52 -6.60 6.89 4.71
C SER A 52 -6.23 5.78 3.73
N ALA A 53 -4.95 5.43 3.62
CA ALA A 53 -4.47 4.38 2.71
C ALA A 53 -4.85 2.97 3.17
N ILE A 54 -4.76 2.67 4.48
CA ILE A 54 -4.98 1.34 5.06
C ILE A 54 -6.29 0.66 4.60
N PRO A 55 -7.49 1.28 4.74
CA PRO A 55 -8.74 0.61 4.38
C PRO A 55 -8.83 0.29 2.88
N LEU A 56 -8.21 1.11 2.03
CA LEU A 56 -8.17 0.89 0.58
C LEU A 56 -7.26 -0.30 0.21
N ILE A 57 -6.11 -0.42 0.86
CA ILE A 57 -5.22 -1.58 0.65
C ILE A 57 -5.89 -2.86 1.16
N GLN A 58 -6.55 -2.80 2.32
CA GLN A 58 -7.30 -3.94 2.85
C GLN A 58 -8.45 -4.36 1.92
N ALA A 59 -9.16 -3.40 1.32
CA ALA A 59 -10.18 -3.68 0.31
C ALA A 59 -9.58 -4.33 -0.95
N ALA A 60 -8.46 -3.81 -1.46
CA ALA A 60 -7.74 -4.41 -2.58
C ALA A 60 -7.31 -5.86 -2.28
N LEU A 61 -6.81 -6.13 -1.07
CA LEU A 61 -6.39 -7.46 -0.59
C LEU A 61 -7.53 -8.47 -0.48
N LYS A 62 -8.77 -8.01 -0.29
CA LYS A 62 -9.96 -8.90 -0.34
C LYS A 62 -10.24 -9.40 -1.76
N ILE A 63 -9.84 -8.64 -2.78
CA ILE A 63 -10.06 -8.98 -4.19
C ILE A 63 -8.85 -9.75 -4.75
N LYS A 64 -7.64 -9.25 -4.50
CA LYS A 64 -6.40 -9.85 -4.99
C LYS A 64 -5.29 -9.74 -3.95
N ARG A 65 -4.69 -10.87 -3.63
CA ARG A 65 -3.58 -10.97 -2.68
C ARG A 65 -2.26 -10.86 -3.43
N GLU A 66 -1.60 -9.70 -3.34
CA GLU A 66 -0.29 -9.45 -3.94
C GLU A 66 0.72 -9.02 -2.89
N SER A 67 1.99 -9.45 -3.02
CA SER A 67 3.06 -9.11 -2.09
C SER A 67 3.16 -7.59 -1.87
N LYS A 68 3.21 -6.79 -2.95
CA LYS A 68 3.26 -5.31 -2.86
C LYS A 68 2.11 -4.66 -2.09
N TYR A 69 0.94 -5.29 -2.04
CA TYR A 69 -0.21 -4.77 -1.27
C TYR A 69 0.03 -4.98 0.22
N TYR A 70 0.48 -6.17 0.60
CA TYR A 70 0.88 -6.45 1.99
C TYR A 70 2.07 -5.58 2.42
N PHE A 71 3.06 -5.38 1.55
CA PHE A 71 4.21 -4.52 1.83
C PHE A 71 3.78 -3.08 2.13
N ASN A 72 2.95 -2.47 1.28
CA ASN A 72 2.49 -1.10 1.51
C ASN A 72 1.54 -0.97 2.70
N LEU A 73 0.75 -2.01 3.01
CA LEU A 73 -0.02 -2.07 4.25
C LEU A 73 0.90 -2.10 5.48
N ALA A 74 1.92 -2.94 5.45
CA ALA A 74 2.92 -3.05 6.50
C ALA A 74 3.67 -1.73 6.69
N TYR A 75 4.06 -1.07 5.60
CA TYR A 75 4.70 0.23 5.60
C TYR A 75 3.83 1.30 6.29
N CYS A 76 2.53 1.37 5.96
CA CYS A 76 1.61 2.28 6.66
C CYS A 76 1.59 2.02 8.17
N TYR A 77 1.50 0.76 8.60
CA TYR A 77 1.53 0.42 10.03
C TYR A 77 2.88 0.75 10.69
N ALA A 78 4.01 0.56 9.98
CA ALA A 78 5.34 0.90 10.50
C ALA A 78 5.47 2.41 10.75
N ILE A 79 4.99 3.25 9.83
CA ILE A 79 5.01 4.72 10.02
C ILE A 79 4.11 5.14 11.18
N LEU A 80 2.97 4.46 11.37
CA LEU A 80 2.08 4.67 12.52
C LEU A 80 2.60 4.04 13.83
N LYS A 81 3.82 3.49 13.83
CA LYS A 81 4.47 2.82 14.97
C LYS A 81 3.72 1.58 15.48
N GLU A 82 2.83 1.02 14.68
CA GLU A 82 2.17 -0.26 14.93
C GLU A 82 3.08 -1.43 14.49
N ASN A 83 4.28 -1.49 15.06
CA ASN A 83 5.38 -2.37 14.63
C ASN A 83 5.00 -3.86 14.61
N GLY A 84 4.13 -4.31 15.52
CA GLY A 84 3.66 -5.70 15.53
C GLY A 84 2.83 -6.06 14.28
N LYS A 85 1.92 -5.17 13.87
CA LYS A 85 1.14 -5.36 12.62
C LYS A 85 2.04 -5.23 11.40
N ALA A 86 2.93 -4.24 11.41
CA ALA A 86 3.89 -4.05 10.33
C ALA A 86 4.74 -5.31 10.10
N LEU A 87 5.32 -5.87 11.16
CA LEU A 87 6.14 -7.08 11.08
C LEU A 87 5.35 -8.26 10.50
N ASN A 88 4.12 -8.48 10.95
CA ASN A 88 3.28 -9.56 10.44
C ASN A 88 3.00 -9.42 8.92
N TYR A 89 2.66 -8.22 8.48
CA TYR A 89 2.37 -7.98 7.06
C TYR A 89 3.64 -7.96 6.19
N PHE A 90 4.78 -7.49 6.69
CA PHE A 90 6.05 -7.63 5.96
C PHE A 90 6.45 -9.10 5.80
N ASN A 91 6.30 -9.93 6.84
CA ASN A 91 6.52 -11.37 6.73
C ASN A 91 5.58 -12.02 5.72
N THR A 92 4.31 -11.59 5.67
CA THR A 92 3.32 -12.09 4.70
C THR A 92 3.70 -11.68 3.27
N ALA A 93 4.13 -10.43 3.07
CA ALA A 93 4.62 -9.96 1.78
C ALA A 93 5.83 -10.79 1.30
N TRP A 94 6.83 -10.96 2.18
CA TRP A 94 8.03 -11.75 1.90
C TRP A 94 7.72 -13.22 1.58
N ALA A 95 6.76 -13.83 2.29
CA ALA A 95 6.35 -15.20 2.03
C ALA A 95 5.68 -15.39 0.65
N LEU A 96 5.01 -14.34 0.13
CA LEU A 96 4.39 -14.37 -1.20
C LEU A 96 5.39 -14.10 -2.32
N ASP A 97 6.34 -13.19 -2.07
CA ASP A 97 7.41 -12.84 -3.01
C ASP A 97 8.62 -12.38 -2.20
N ASN A 98 9.69 -13.17 -2.25
CA ASN A 98 10.96 -12.90 -1.59
C ASN A 98 12.07 -12.52 -2.58
N SER A 99 11.71 -12.20 -3.84
CA SER A 99 12.70 -11.80 -4.84
C SER A 99 13.31 -10.43 -4.58
N ASP A 100 12.62 -9.58 -3.81
CA ASP A 100 13.10 -8.26 -3.38
C ASP A 100 13.43 -8.24 -1.87
N ASP A 101 14.63 -7.77 -1.56
CA ASP A 101 15.17 -7.61 -0.21
C ASP A 101 14.49 -6.48 0.60
N GLU A 102 13.55 -5.71 0.01
CA GLU A 102 12.82 -4.66 0.73
C GLU A 102 12.10 -5.17 1.99
N CYS A 103 11.41 -6.32 1.90
CA CYS A 103 10.70 -6.88 3.05
C CYS A 103 11.68 -7.29 4.16
N ASP A 104 12.75 -8.01 3.81
CA ASP A 104 13.77 -8.46 4.76
C ASP A 104 14.45 -7.28 5.48
N ARG A 105 14.80 -6.21 4.73
CA ARG A 105 15.34 -4.97 5.30
C ARG A 105 14.37 -4.32 6.28
N ALA A 106 13.09 -4.22 5.93
CA ALA A 106 12.07 -3.64 6.81
C ALA A 106 11.88 -4.47 8.10
N ILE A 107 11.84 -5.79 7.98
CA ILE A 107 11.74 -6.73 9.11
C ILE A 107 12.93 -6.55 10.06
N LYS A 108 14.16 -6.59 9.53
CA LYS A 108 15.39 -6.42 10.32
C LYS A 108 15.42 -5.08 11.06
N LEU A 109 14.99 -4.00 10.41
CA LEU A 109 14.95 -2.67 11.02
C LEU A 109 13.97 -2.62 12.20
N ILE A 110 12.78 -3.20 12.05
CA ILE A 110 11.80 -3.28 13.15
C ILE A 110 12.34 -4.11 14.32
N LEU A 111 12.95 -5.27 14.05
CA LEU A 111 13.51 -6.14 15.08
C LEU A 111 14.69 -5.50 15.83
N GLN A 112 15.55 -4.76 15.13
CA GLN A 112 16.62 -3.98 15.77
C GLN A 112 16.06 -2.90 16.70
N GLY A 113 14.94 -2.27 16.33
CA GLY A 113 14.23 -1.32 17.17
C GLY A 113 13.82 -1.93 18.52
N TYR A 114 13.27 -3.15 18.51
CA TYR A 114 12.89 -3.85 19.74
C TYR A 114 14.08 -4.18 20.65
N ARG A 115 15.23 -4.56 20.08
CA ARG A 115 16.45 -4.87 20.85
C ARG A 115 17.08 -3.66 21.54
N LYS A 116 16.80 -2.43 21.06
CA LYS A 116 17.34 -1.18 21.65
C LYS A 116 16.45 -0.61 22.75
N SER A 117 15.21 -1.08 22.86
CA SER A 117 14.23 -0.65 23.85
C SER A 117 14.15 -1.54 25.10
N SER A 118 14.96 -2.61 25.14
CA SER A 118 15.13 -3.54 26.26
C SER A 118 16.43 -3.26 27.00
#